data_AF-A0A962UK95-F1
#
_entry.id   AF-A0A962UK95-F1
#
_cell.length_a   1.000
_cell.length_b   1.000
_cell.length_c   1.000
_cell.angle_alpha   90.00
_cell.angle_beta   90.00
_cell.angle_gamma   90.00
#
_symmetry.space_group_name_H-M   'P 1'
#
loop_
_entity.id
_entity.type
_entity.pdbx_description
1 polymer ?
#
loop_
_entity_poly.entity_id
_entity_poly.type
_entity_poly.pdbx_seq_one_letter_code
_entity_poly.pdbx_strand_id
1 'polypeptide(L)'
;TIESDFRRANASELAAQTGAKFLGELESGSGNLSALAAEQAWPIEAPGKIGRNDHAVPAEVLAKVFGLAPPQSSKPQYAGVVSAEGDYFLIEVDSVQGGELASMPQAERAKVMEQAVAQAANAQLNYVTSSLREQADIKLVPIKE
;
A
#
# COMPACT_ATOMS: atom_id res chain seq x y z
N THR A 1 -23.33 1.48 21.04
CA THR A 1 -23.36 1.34 22.51
C THR A 1 -22.01 0.84 22.94
N ILE A 2 -21.49 1.20 24.12
CA ILE A 2 -20.15 0.77 24.56
C ILE A 2 -19.96 -0.75 24.44
N GLU A 3 -20.99 -1.54 24.74
CA GLU A 3 -20.97 -3.00 24.59
C GLU A 3 -20.81 -3.46 23.13
N SER A 4 -21.52 -2.86 22.17
CA SER A 4 -21.39 -3.23 20.76
C SER A 4 -20.01 -2.88 20.22
N ASP A 5 -19.45 -1.75 20.67
CA ASP A 5 -18.13 -1.28 20.25
C ASP A 5 -17.03 -2.19 20.84
N PHE A 6 -17.16 -2.59 22.11
CA PHE A 6 -16.26 -3.56 22.74
C PHE A 6 -16.30 -4.93 22.07
N ARG A 7 -17.50 -5.44 21.73
CA ARG A 7 -17.64 -6.73 21.03
C ARG A 7 -16.99 -6.70 19.65
N ARG A 8 -17.16 -5.60 18.90
CA ARG A 8 -16.52 -5.42 17.59
C ARG A 8 -15.00 -5.35 17.71
N ALA A 9 -14.49 -4.63 18.71
CA ALA A 9 -13.05 -4.54 18.96
C ALA A 9 -12.44 -5.92 19.28
N ASN A 10 -13.06 -6.67 20.18
CA ASN A 10 -12.59 -8.01 20.55
C ASN A 10 -12.68 -9.00 19.37
N ALA A 11 -13.75 -8.94 18.58
CA ALA A 11 -13.88 -9.75 17.37
C ALA A 11 -12.76 -9.46 16.36
N SER A 12 -12.45 -8.17 16.15
CA SER A 12 -11.36 -7.76 15.25
C SER A 12 -9.99 -8.20 15.77
N GLU A 13 -9.75 -8.10 17.07
CA GLU A 13 -8.51 -8.56 17.69
C GLU A 13 -8.33 -10.07 17.53
N LEU A 14 -9.39 -10.85 17.75
CA LEU A 14 -9.36 -12.30 17.54
C LEU A 14 -9.14 -12.66 16.06
N ALA A 15 -9.77 -11.92 15.14
CA ALA A 15 -9.55 -12.09 13.70
C ALA A 15 -8.09 -11.81 13.33
N ALA A 16 -7.50 -10.75 13.89
CA ALA A 16 -6.09 -10.40 13.67
C ALA A 16 -5.13 -11.45 14.21
N GLN A 17 -5.36 -11.98 15.41
CA GLN A 17 -4.54 -13.04 16.00
C GLN A 17 -4.62 -14.33 15.17
N THR A 18 -5.84 -14.72 14.79
CA THR A 18 -6.08 -15.92 13.97
C THR A 18 -5.45 -15.79 12.59
N GLY A 19 -5.67 -14.64 11.94
CA GLY A 19 -5.09 -14.33 10.65
C GLY A 19 -3.56 -14.30 10.67
N ALA A 20 -2.95 -13.69 11.68
CA ALA A 20 -1.50 -13.67 11.84
C ALA A 20 -0.91 -15.07 12.06
N LYS A 21 -1.61 -15.95 12.78
CA LYS A 21 -1.20 -17.35 12.92
C LYS A 21 -1.17 -18.06 11.57
N PHE A 22 -2.25 -17.97 10.80
CA PHE A 22 -2.32 -18.60 9.48
C PHE A 22 -1.36 -17.98 8.47
N LEU A 23 -1.11 -16.67 8.54
CA LEU A 23 -0.08 -16.01 7.75
C LEU A 23 1.29 -16.65 8.01
N GLY A 24 1.65 -16.89 9.27
CA GLY A 24 2.89 -17.58 9.62
C GLY A 24 2.98 -19.00 9.06
N GLU A 25 1.88 -19.75 9.04
CA GLU A 25 1.80 -21.09 8.46
C GLU A 25 1.95 -21.10 6.92
N LEU A 26 1.44 -20.06 6.24
CA LEU A 26 1.60 -19.86 4.81
C LEU A 26 3.04 -19.46 4.48
N GLU A 27 3.64 -18.55 5.24
CA GLU A 27 5.04 -18.13 5.08
C GLU A 27 6.03 -19.28 5.32
N SER A 28 5.72 -20.20 6.24
CA SER A 28 6.52 -21.41 6.48
C SER A 28 6.36 -22.49 5.40
N GLY A 29 5.51 -22.28 4.39
CA GLY A 29 5.25 -23.21 3.30
C GLY A 29 4.48 -24.47 3.74
N SER A 30 3.77 -24.40 4.87
CA SER A 30 3.07 -25.54 5.48
C SER A 30 1.64 -25.72 4.96
N GLY A 31 1.15 -24.80 4.10
CA GLY A 31 -0.18 -24.85 3.50
C GLY A 31 -0.28 -23.98 2.25
N ASN A 32 -1.42 -24.05 1.57
CA ASN A 32 -1.80 -23.18 0.47
C ASN A 32 -3.04 -22.36 0.87
N LEU A 33 -3.16 -21.13 0.34
CA LEU A 33 -4.29 -20.24 0.65
C LEU A 33 -5.63 -20.91 0.29
N SER A 34 -5.67 -21.64 -0.82
CA SER A 34 -6.87 -22.31 -1.32
C SER A 34 -7.40 -23.40 -0.39
N ALA A 35 -6.54 -24.26 0.20
CA ALA A 35 -7.03 -25.27 1.13
C ALA A 35 -7.43 -24.65 2.48
N LEU A 36 -6.69 -23.62 2.93
CA LEU A 36 -7.05 -22.90 4.15
C LEU A 36 -8.44 -22.25 4.02
N ALA A 37 -8.71 -21.59 2.89
CA ALA A 37 -10.01 -21.00 2.62
C ALA A 37 -11.12 -22.06 2.56
N ALA A 38 -10.85 -23.22 1.94
CA ALA A 38 -11.81 -24.32 1.86
C ALA A 38 -12.10 -24.95 3.24
N GLU A 39 -11.07 -25.14 4.09
CA GLU A 39 -11.22 -25.70 5.43
C GLU A 39 -12.05 -24.79 6.34
N GLN A 40 -11.82 -23.49 6.26
CA GLN A 40 -12.51 -22.49 7.09
C GLN A 40 -13.81 -21.96 6.46
N ALA A 41 -14.18 -22.45 5.27
CA ALA A 41 -15.30 -21.96 4.46
C ALA A 41 -15.26 -20.43 4.23
N TRP A 42 -14.06 -19.87 4.04
CA TRP A 42 -13.86 -18.46 3.76
C TRP A 42 -14.01 -18.16 2.26
N PRO A 43 -14.55 -16.98 1.90
CA PRO A 43 -14.62 -16.56 0.51
C PRO A 43 -13.20 -16.35 -0.04
N ILE A 44 -12.95 -16.83 -1.25
CA ILE A 44 -11.72 -16.57 -1.98
C ILE A 44 -12.01 -15.64 -3.15
N GLU A 45 -11.28 -14.53 -3.22
CA GLU A 45 -11.37 -13.57 -4.31
C GLU A 45 -10.09 -13.61 -5.14
N ALA A 46 -10.25 -13.75 -6.46
CA ALA A 46 -9.14 -13.78 -7.43
C ALA A 46 -9.30 -12.63 -8.43
N PRO A 47 -8.99 -11.38 -8.04
CA PRO A 47 -9.18 -10.20 -8.89
C PRO A 47 -8.24 -10.17 -10.11
N GLY A 48 -7.24 -11.06 -10.17
CA GLY A 48 -6.29 -11.13 -11.28
C GLY A 48 -5.26 -10.00 -11.22
N LYS A 49 -5.06 -9.29 -12.34
CA LYS A 49 -4.11 -8.17 -12.41
C LYS A 49 -4.80 -6.88 -11.95
N ILE A 50 -4.31 -6.31 -10.85
CA ILE A 50 -4.80 -5.03 -10.31
C ILE A 50 -3.72 -3.93 -10.42
N GLY A 51 -4.16 -2.69 -10.60
CA GLY A 51 -3.31 -1.49 -10.58
C GLY A 51 -3.34 -0.76 -9.23
N ARG A 52 -2.47 0.23 -9.03
CA ARG A 52 -2.44 1.06 -7.80
C ARG A 52 -3.68 1.93 -7.57
N ASN A 53 -4.48 2.12 -8.61
CA ASN A 53 -5.70 2.93 -8.57
C ASN A 53 -6.94 2.09 -8.87
N ASP A 54 -6.83 0.76 -8.73
CA ASP A 54 -7.95 -0.14 -8.95
C ASP A 54 -8.95 -0.07 -7.78
N HIS A 55 -10.22 -0.37 -8.07
CA HIS A 55 -11.31 -0.42 -7.09
C HIS A 55 -11.87 -1.84 -6.92
N ALA A 56 -11.29 -2.83 -7.58
CA ALA A 56 -11.69 -4.23 -7.48
C ALA A 56 -11.41 -4.87 -6.11
N VAL A 57 -10.55 -4.25 -5.29
CA VAL A 57 -10.20 -4.72 -3.94
C VAL A 57 -10.26 -3.59 -2.91
N PRO A 58 -10.43 -3.90 -1.62
CA PRO A 58 -10.37 -2.90 -0.55
C PRO A 58 -9.06 -2.09 -0.56
N ALA A 59 -9.15 -0.81 -0.18
CA ALA A 59 -8.01 0.12 -0.25
C ALA A 59 -6.85 -0.32 0.66
N GLU A 60 -7.15 -0.92 1.80
CA GLU A 60 -6.17 -1.44 2.76
C GLU A 60 -5.39 -2.62 2.20
N VAL A 61 -6.08 -3.52 1.48
CA VAL A 61 -5.47 -4.65 0.75
C VAL A 61 -4.55 -4.11 -0.33
N LEU A 62 -5.03 -3.15 -1.13
CA LEU A 62 -4.25 -2.55 -2.21
C LEU A 62 -3.01 -1.83 -1.69
N ALA A 63 -3.14 -1.01 -0.65
CA ALA A 63 -2.01 -0.32 -0.01
C ALA A 63 -1.00 -1.31 0.57
N LYS A 64 -1.47 -2.40 1.20
CA LYS A 64 -0.60 -3.44 1.74
C LYS A 64 0.20 -4.12 0.63
N VAL A 65 -0.46 -4.60 -0.42
CA VAL A 65 0.17 -5.33 -1.55
C VAL A 65 1.24 -4.47 -2.24
N PHE A 66 0.92 -3.22 -2.58
CA PHE A 66 1.87 -2.35 -3.26
C PHE A 66 2.98 -1.80 -2.35
N GLY A 67 2.88 -2.01 -1.04
CA GLY A 67 3.95 -1.75 -0.07
C GLY A 67 4.88 -2.94 0.19
N LEU A 68 4.56 -4.14 -0.31
CA LEU A 68 5.43 -5.30 -0.18
C LEU A 68 6.63 -5.20 -1.13
N ALA A 69 7.73 -5.86 -0.75
CA ALA A 69 8.81 -6.12 -1.69
C ALA A 69 8.27 -6.95 -2.87
N PRO A 70 8.81 -6.82 -4.09
CA PRO A 70 8.43 -7.70 -5.18
C PRO A 70 8.78 -9.17 -4.82
N PRO A 71 7.91 -10.15 -5.12
CA PRO A 71 8.22 -11.55 -4.88
C PRO A 71 9.47 -11.96 -5.67
N GLN A 72 10.43 -12.59 -4.98
CA GLN A 72 11.61 -13.16 -5.64
C GLN A 72 11.17 -14.40 -6.42
N SER A 73 11.46 -14.42 -7.72
CA SER A 73 10.99 -15.40 -8.71
C SER A 73 10.71 -16.80 -8.14
N SER A 74 9.48 -17.27 -8.36
CA SER A 74 8.91 -18.60 -8.06
C SER A 74 8.28 -18.84 -6.70
N LYS A 75 8.28 -17.87 -5.77
CA LYS A 75 7.53 -17.99 -4.51
C LYS A 75 6.46 -16.90 -4.40
N PRO A 76 5.18 -17.26 -4.19
CA PRO A 76 4.17 -16.28 -3.85
C PRO A 76 4.55 -15.61 -2.52
N GLN A 77 4.25 -14.33 -2.41
CA GLN A 77 4.40 -13.61 -1.16
C GLN A 77 3.06 -13.52 -0.45
N TYR A 78 3.04 -13.92 0.81
CA TYR A 78 1.86 -13.82 1.64
C TYR A 78 1.89 -12.51 2.43
N ALA A 79 0.71 -11.95 2.66
CA ALA A 79 0.53 -10.82 3.54
C ALA A 79 -0.83 -10.88 4.21
N GLY A 80 -0.97 -10.17 5.33
CA GLY A 80 -2.25 -9.97 5.97
C GLY A 80 -2.49 -8.52 6.36
N VAL A 81 -3.76 -8.14 6.39
CA VAL A 81 -4.21 -6.79 6.77
C VAL A 81 -5.57 -6.83 7.44
N VAL A 82 -5.75 -5.98 8.45
CA VAL A 82 -7.05 -5.76 9.10
C VAL A 82 -7.80 -4.68 8.34
N SER A 83 -9.08 -4.92 8.06
CA SER A 83 -9.98 -3.95 7.43
C SER A 83 -10.43 -2.88 8.42
N ALA A 84 -10.87 -1.73 7.93
CA ALA A 84 -11.50 -0.71 8.79
C ALA A 84 -12.77 -1.22 9.51
N GLU A 85 -13.41 -2.26 8.99
CA GLU A 85 -14.59 -2.90 9.57
C GLU A 85 -14.24 -3.95 10.64
N GLY A 86 -12.96 -4.33 10.73
CA GLY A 86 -12.41 -5.22 11.73
C GLY A 86 -12.13 -6.64 11.22
N ASP A 87 -12.39 -6.93 9.96
CA ASP A 87 -12.10 -8.22 9.32
C ASP A 87 -10.60 -8.37 9.07
N TYR A 88 -10.14 -9.61 8.89
CA TYR A 88 -8.76 -9.89 8.52
C TYR A 88 -8.69 -10.51 7.12
N PHE A 89 -7.94 -9.89 6.22
CA PHE A 89 -7.68 -10.40 4.88
C PHE A 89 -6.32 -11.09 4.82
N LEU A 90 -6.30 -12.32 4.31
CA LEU A 90 -5.09 -13.02 3.88
C LEU A 90 -4.92 -12.82 2.38
N ILE A 91 -3.71 -12.48 1.96
CA ILE A 91 -3.39 -12.08 0.60
C ILE A 91 -2.25 -12.92 0.09
N GLU A 92 -2.39 -13.44 -1.13
CA GLU A 92 -1.35 -14.14 -1.88
C GLU A 92 -0.98 -13.31 -3.11
N VAL A 93 0.30 -12.97 -3.24
CA VAL A 93 0.83 -12.18 -4.37
C VAL A 93 1.74 -13.08 -5.20
N ASP A 94 1.22 -13.54 -6.34
CA ASP A 94 1.94 -14.44 -7.25
C ASP A 94 3.06 -13.75 -8.03
N SER A 95 2.77 -12.56 -8.55
CA SER A 95 3.71 -11.84 -9.41
C SER A 95 3.46 -10.33 -9.38
N VAL A 96 4.53 -9.56 -9.55
CA VAL A 96 4.48 -8.12 -9.70
C VAL A 96 5.07 -7.77 -11.06
N GLN A 97 4.31 -7.06 -11.88
CA GLN A 97 4.76 -6.55 -13.17
C GLN A 97 5.07 -5.07 -13.05
N GLY A 98 6.35 -4.70 -13.24
CA GLY A 98 6.76 -3.30 -13.29
C GLY A 98 6.17 -2.60 -14.51
N GLY A 99 5.80 -1.33 -14.34
CA GLY A 99 5.48 -0.47 -15.49
C GLY A 99 6.75 -0.14 -16.26
N GLU A 100 6.75 -0.39 -17.57
CA GLU A 100 7.87 -0.02 -18.45
C GLU A 100 7.54 1.28 -19.19
N LEU A 101 8.38 2.30 -19.05
CA LEU A 101 8.22 3.56 -19.81
C LEU A 101 8.17 3.32 -21.32
N ALA A 102 8.92 2.32 -21.80
CA ALA A 102 8.99 1.95 -23.20
C ALA A 102 7.67 1.39 -23.74
N SER A 103 6.85 0.74 -22.89
CA SER A 103 5.55 0.19 -23.28
C SER A 103 4.42 1.22 -23.22
N MET A 104 4.66 2.40 -22.64
CA MET A 104 3.68 3.49 -22.62
C MET A 104 3.54 4.18 -23.98
N PRO A 105 2.32 4.61 -24.38
CA PRO A 105 2.10 5.48 -25.54
C PRO A 105 2.94 6.76 -25.45
N GLN A 106 3.45 7.23 -26.59
CA GLN A 106 4.35 8.39 -26.64
C GLN A 106 3.77 9.65 -25.99
N ALA A 107 2.46 9.91 -26.19
CA ALA A 107 1.78 11.06 -25.60
C ALA A 107 1.69 10.97 -24.07
N GLU A 108 1.52 9.77 -23.53
CA GLU A 108 1.45 9.55 -22.09
C GLU A 108 2.84 9.64 -21.45
N ARG A 109 3.85 9.10 -22.13
CA ARG A 109 5.27 9.24 -21.74
C ARG A 109 5.72 10.70 -21.68
N ALA A 110 5.31 11.52 -22.66
CA ALA A 110 5.61 12.95 -22.67
C ALA A 110 5.01 13.67 -21.45
N LYS A 111 3.76 13.38 -21.10
CA LYS A 111 3.12 13.94 -19.90
C LYS A 111 3.84 13.56 -18.61
N VAL A 112 4.23 12.28 -18.46
CA VAL A 112 5.00 11.82 -17.29
C VAL A 112 6.36 12.53 -17.21
N MET A 113 7.04 12.70 -18.35
CA MET A 113 8.31 13.45 -18.39
C MET A 113 8.11 14.93 -18.01
N GLU A 114 7.09 15.60 -18.54
CA GLU A 114 6.80 17.00 -18.20
C GLU A 114 6.51 17.16 -16.71
N GLN A 115 5.73 16.26 -16.12
CA GLN A 115 5.45 16.25 -14.68
C GLN A 115 6.73 16.06 -13.85
N ALA A 116 7.60 15.12 -14.25
CA ALA A 116 8.87 14.90 -13.58
C ALA A 116 9.80 16.12 -13.66
N VAL A 117 9.87 16.78 -14.82
CA VAL A 117 10.65 18.01 -15.01
C VAL A 117 10.10 19.14 -14.14
N ALA A 118 8.78 19.32 -14.09
CA ALA A 118 8.15 20.34 -13.26
C ALA A 118 8.42 20.11 -11.76
N GLN A 119 8.35 18.86 -11.29
CA GLN A 119 8.67 18.52 -9.90
C GLN A 119 10.13 18.82 -9.55
N ALA A 120 11.06 18.41 -10.41
CA ALA A 120 12.49 18.68 -10.22
C ALA A 120 12.79 20.19 -10.21
N ALA A 121 12.19 20.95 -11.13
CA ALA A 121 12.36 22.40 -11.20
C ALA A 121 11.85 23.09 -9.93
N ASN A 122 10.69 22.70 -9.40
CA ASN A 122 10.15 23.23 -8.16
C ASN A 122 11.04 22.89 -6.95
N ALA A 123 11.54 21.66 -6.86
CA ALA A 123 12.47 21.26 -5.81
C ALA A 123 13.76 22.09 -5.84
N GLN A 124 14.31 22.30 -7.04
CA GLN A 124 15.51 23.12 -7.25
C GLN A 124 15.27 24.58 -6.83
N LEU A 125 14.13 25.17 -7.24
CA LEU A 125 13.78 26.55 -6.89
C LEU A 125 13.61 26.71 -5.38
N ASN A 126 12.96 25.76 -4.72
CA ASN A 126 12.79 25.75 -3.27
C ASN A 126 14.14 25.67 -2.55
N TYR A 127 15.05 24.81 -3.03
CA TYR A 127 16.40 24.70 -2.48
C TYR A 127 17.18 26.01 -2.63
N VAL A 128 17.21 26.59 -3.83
CA VAL A 128 17.89 27.88 -4.09
C VAL A 128 17.29 28.98 -3.21
N THR A 129 15.97 29.07 -3.13
CA THR A 129 15.28 30.08 -2.30
C THR A 129 15.63 29.91 -0.82
N SER A 130 15.67 28.68 -0.32
CA SER A 130 16.03 28.39 1.08
C SER A 130 17.48 28.76 1.35
N SER A 131 18.40 28.35 0.47
CA SER A 131 19.82 28.71 0.57
C SER A 131 20.06 30.22 0.52
N LEU A 132 19.32 30.96 -0.31
CA LEU A 132 19.45 32.43 -0.39
C LEU A 132 18.93 33.10 0.89
N ARG A 133 17.84 32.59 1.48
CA ARG A 133 17.31 33.09 2.76
C ARG A 133 18.28 32.84 3.91
N GLU A 134 18.92 31.68 3.95
CA GLU A 134 19.91 31.35 4.99
C GLU A 134 21.15 32.24 4.93
N GLN A 135 21.57 32.64 3.72
CA GLN A 135 22.72 33.52 3.52
C GLN A 135 22.39 35.01 3.65
N ALA A 136 21.11 35.37 3.63
CA ALA A 136 20.68 36.76 3.71
C ALA A 136 20.54 37.22 5.18
N ASP A 137 21.02 38.42 5.49
CA ASP A 137 20.77 39.07 6.78
C ASP A 137 19.33 39.64 6.80
N ILE A 138 18.36 38.79 7.17
CA ILE A 138 16.94 39.13 7.23
C ILE A 138 16.54 39.51 8.66
N LYS A 139 16.12 40.76 8.87
CA LYS A 139 15.54 41.24 10.13
C LYS A 139 14.02 41.26 10.05
N LEU A 140 13.36 40.35 10.76
CA LEU A 140 11.90 40.33 10.89
C LEU A 140 11.47 41.34 11.97
N VAL A 141 10.74 42.39 11.57
CA VAL A 141 10.15 43.36 12.51
C VAL A 141 8.68 43.03 12.70
N PRO A 142 8.21 42.68 13.91
CA PRO A 142 6.80 42.42 14.16
C PRO A 142 5.99 43.72 14.07
N ILE A 143 4.80 43.64 13.47
CA ILE A 143 3.84 44.73 13.44
C ILE A 143 3.10 44.72 14.79
N LYS A 144 3.10 45.86 15.51
CA LYS A 144 2.28 46.01 16.71
C LYS A 144 0.82 46.23 16.30
N GLU A 145 -0.08 45.39 16.82
CA GLU A 145 -1.53 45.64 16.83
C GLU A 145 -1.90 46.81 17.75
#